data_AF-A0AAE1I1Z1-F1
#
_entry.id   AF-A0AAE1I1Z1-F1
#
_cell.length_a   1.000
_cell.length_b   1.000
_cell.length_c   1.000
_cell.angle_alpha   90.00
_cell.angle_beta   90.00
_cell.angle_gamma   90.00
#
_symmetry.space_group_name_H-M   'P 1'
#
loop_
_entity.id
_entity.type
_entity.pdbx_description
1 polymer ?
#
loop_
_entity_poly.entity_id
_entity_poly.type
_entity_poly.pdbx_seq_one_letter_code
_entity_poly.pdbx_strand_id
1 'polypeptide(L)'
;MDGWMAGWMDGWMDGWMDGRMDGWMDGWMDGWIDGWMDGWSGRGSSRSLPGPAQLAACCPHLPQNGRGNWMKGGGAALLVGPSFQLEPPARVDFANDTGAMVDCVAAGSPPPAVSWLSEGKPVADVPGALAVLHNGSLHFLPFHASGYRHDVHAATYRCVAANAVGRVISRDVRVHADFHRNKFPWWLTVSME
;
A
#
# COMPACT_ATOMS: atom_id res chain seq x y z
N MET A 1 -39.04 -46.72 -2.39
CA MET A 1 -37.76 -46.05 -2.65
C MET A 1 -37.89 -45.27 -3.95
N ASP A 2 -37.76 -43.95 -4.12
CA ASP A 2 -37.31 -42.78 -3.35
C ASP A 2 -37.71 -41.56 -4.21
N GLY A 3 -38.01 -40.39 -3.66
CA GLY A 3 -38.08 -39.18 -4.51
C GLY A 3 -39.05 -38.07 -4.10
N TRP A 4 -39.79 -38.21 -2.99
CA TRP A 4 -40.71 -37.17 -2.51
C TRP A 4 -40.22 -36.36 -1.29
N MET A 5 -39.06 -36.72 -0.72
CA MET A 5 -38.50 -36.04 0.46
C MET A 5 -37.15 -35.33 0.18
N ALA A 6 -36.88 -34.93 -1.06
CA ALA A 6 -35.69 -34.14 -1.41
C ALA A 6 -36.02 -32.67 -1.73
N GLY A 7 -37.06 -32.41 -2.52
CA GLY A 7 -37.35 -31.03 -2.96
C GLY A 7 -37.92 -30.06 -1.92
N TRP A 8 -38.25 -30.52 -0.71
CA TRP A 8 -38.87 -29.66 0.32
C TRP A 8 -37.84 -29.06 1.28
N MET A 9 -36.66 -29.69 1.43
CA MET A 9 -35.59 -29.17 2.28
C MET A 9 -34.64 -28.23 1.52
N ASP A 10 -34.57 -28.34 0.18
CA ASP A 10 -33.67 -27.51 -0.63
C ASP A 10 -34.25 -26.10 -0.87
N GLY A 11 -35.58 -25.96 -1.04
CA GLY A 11 -36.19 -24.66 -1.35
C GLY A 11 -36.34 -23.70 -0.17
N TRP A 12 -36.24 -24.18 1.08
CA TRP A 12 -36.44 -23.33 2.27
C TRP A 12 -35.13 -22.71 2.77
N MET A 13 -33.98 -23.32 2.47
CA MET A 13 -32.67 -22.79 2.85
C MET A 13 -32.15 -21.74 1.84
N ASP A 14 -32.53 -21.83 0.56
CA ASP A 14 -32.13 -20.87 -0.48
C ASP A 14 -32.91 -19.54 -0.38
N GLY A 15 -34.22 -19.58 -0.11
CA GLY A 15 -35.05 -18.37 -0.04
C GLY A 15 -34.80 -17.46 1.18
N TRP A 16 -34.19 -17.99 2.25
CA TRP A 16 -33.90 -17.22 3.47
C TRP A 16 -32.55 -16.49 3.42
N MET A 17 -31.60 -16.93 2.60
CA MET A 17 -30.31 -16.25 2.42
C MET A 17 -30.35 -15.16 1.33
N ASP A 18 -31.16 -15.34 0.27
CA ASP A 18 -31.30 -14.32 -0.78
C ASP A 18 -32.10 -13.10 -0.29
N GLY A 19 -33.30 -13.31 0.30
CA GLY A 19 -34.18 -12.20 0.67
C GLY A 19 -33.68 -11.24 1.76
N ARG A 20 -32.59 -11.57 2.47
CA ARG A 20 -31.99 -10.69 3.49
C ARG A 20 -30.82 -9.87 2.95
N MET A 21 -30.17 -10.30 1.87
CA MET A 21 -29.02 -9.58 1.30
C MET A 21 -29.44 -8.60 0.21
N ASP A 22 -30.55 -8.87 -0.47
CA ASP A 22 -31.11 -8.01 -1.54
C ASP A 22 -31.74 -6.73 -0.97
N GLY A 23 -32.55 -6.86 0.09
CA GLY A 23 -33.28 -5.72 0.68
C GLY A 23 -32.41 -4.69 1.39
N TRP A 24 -31.13 -4.99 1.68
CA TRP A 24 -30.21 -4.05 2.33
C TRP A 24 -29.36 -3.26 1.33
N MET A 25 -29.14 -3.77 0.11
CA MET A 25 -28.48 -3.01 -0.97
C MET A 25 -29.45 -2.11 -1.73
N ASP A 26 -30.71 -2.50 -1.89
CA ASP A 26 -31.70 -1.71 -2.64
C ASP A 26 -32.21 -0.49 -1.84
N GLY A 27 -32.46 -0.64 -0.53
CA GLY A 27 -33.00 0.45 0.30
C GLY A 27 -32.01 1.58 0.64
N TRP A 28 -30.70 1.34 0.55
CA TRP A 28 -29.67 2.37 0.71
C TRP A 28 -29.56 3.21 -0.58
N MET A 29 -29.50 2.57 -1.76
CA MET A 29 -29.37 3.31 -3.02
C MET A 29 -30.61 4.13 -3.40
N ASP A 30 -31.81 3.75 -2.96
CA ASP A 30 -33.02 4.55 -3.25
C ASP A 30 -33.14 5.78 -2.33
N GLY A 31 -32.76 5.67 -1.05
CA GLY A 31 -32.89 6.77 -0.08
C GLY A 31 -31.93 7.95 -0.28
N TRP A 32 -30.82 7.78 -1.01
CA TRP A 32 -29.85 8.85 -1.26
C TRP A 32 -30.13 9.64 -2.56
N ILE A 33 -30.87 9.07 -3.51
CA ILE A 33 -31.22 9.72 -4.79
C ILE A 33 -32.45 10.62 -4.60
N ASP A 34 -33.38 10.24 -3.74
CA ASP A 34 -34.58 11.03 -3.47
C ASP A 34 -34.27 12.32 -2.69
N GLY A 35 -33.41 12.26 -1.66
CA GLY A 35 -33.06 13.41 -0.83
C GLY A 35 -32.24 14.51 -1.52
N TRP A 36 -31.62 14.25 -2.69
CA TRP A 36 -30.89 15.26 -3.45
C TRP A 36 -31.75 15.91 -4.55
N MET A 37 -32.76 15.21 -5.09
CA MET A 37 -33.68 15.76 -6.09
C MET A 37 -34.80 16.66 -5.51
N ASP A 38 -35.02 16.63 -4.19
CA ASP A 38 -35.98 17.52 -3.50
C ASP A 38 -35.46 18.95 -3.32
N GLY A 39 -34.15 19.16 -3.43
CA GLY A 39 -33.49 20.46 -3.22
C GLY A 39 -33.43 21.37 -4.45
N TRP A 40 -33.71 20.87 -5.65
CA TRP A 40 -33.54 21.59 -6.92
C TRP A 40 -34.84 21.85 -7.70
N SER A 41 -35.98 21.41 -7.18
CA SER A 41 -37.31 21.62 -7.76
C SER A 41 -38.10 22.74 -7.06
N GLY A 42 -37.39 23.75 -6.54
CA GLY A 42 -37.96 24.90 -5.82
C GLY A 42 -37.74 26.27 -6.45
N ARG A 43 -37.55 26.37 -7.78
CA ARG A 43 -37.84 27.56 -8.63
C ARG A 43 -37.46 27.29 -10.09
N GLY A 44 -38.25 26.43 -10.73
CA GLY A 44 -38.45 26.53 -12.18
C GLY A 44 -39.47 27.64 -12.47
N SER A 45 -39.00 28.75 -13.02
CA SER A 45 -39.71 29.42 -14.10
C SER A 45 -38.63 29.62 -15.17
N SER A 46 -38.64 28.99 -16.32
CA SER A 46 -39.73 28.32 -17.02
C SER A 46 -39.18 27.53 -18.20
N ARG A 47 -39.85 26.41 -18.49
CA ARG A 47 -40.11 25.84 -19.81
C ARG A 47 -38.98 25.17 -20.62
N SER A 48 -39.39 23.99 -21.12
CA SER A 48 -39.03 23.27 -22.35
C SER A 48 -37.80 22.34 -22.36
N LEU A 49 -38.08 21.04 -22.23
CA LEU A 49 -37.31 19.92 -22.83
C LEU A 49 -37.53 19.92 -24.37
N PRO A 50 -36.62 19.38 -25.21
CA PRO A 50 -36.63 17.92 -25.49
C PRO A 50 -35.27 17.27 -25.90
N GLY A 51 -35.13 15.97 -25.58
CA GLY A 51 -34.51 14.92 -26.43
C GLY A 51 -33.02 14.97 -26.86
N PRO A 52 -32.39 13.80 -27.14
CA PRO A 52 -30.99 13.71 -27.51
C PRO A 52 -30.80 13.99 -29.00
N ALA A 53 -30.77 15.26 -29.36
CA ALA A 53 -30.31 15.71 -30.68
C ALA A 53 -29.64 17.08 -30.55
N GLN A 54 -28.54 17.17 -29.79
CA GLN A 54 -27.67 18.35 -29.78
C GLN A 54 -26.26 17.97 -29.28
N LEU A 55 -25.55 17.22 -30.12
CA LEU A 55 -24.10 16.98 -30.01
C LEU A 55 -23.24 18.19 -30.45
N ALA A 56 -23.81 19.38 -30.53
CA ALA A 56 -23.08 20.58 -30.93
C ALA A 56 -23.72 21.81 -30.28
N ALA A 57 -22.97 22.47 -29.39
CA ALA A 57 -23.02 23.91 -29.09
C ALA A 57 -22.98 24.29 -27.59
N CYS A 58 -21.95 23.86 -26.83
CA CYS A 58 -21.70 24.41 -25.49
C CYS A 58 -20.25 24.84 -25.24
N CYS A 59 -19.62 25.56 -26.19
CA CYS A 59 -18.40 26.33 -25.91
C CYS A 59 -18.42 27.66 -26.68
N PRO A 60 -19.04 28.74 -26.17
CA PRO A 60 -19.12 29.99 -26.92
C PRO A 60 -17.93 30.94 -26.70
N HIS A 61 -16.73 30.54 -26.25
CA HIS A 61 -15.61 31.50 -26.04
C HIS A 61 -14.19 31.01 -26.37
N LEU A 62 -14.01 30.00 -27.23
CA LEU A 62 -12.66 29.71 -27.75
C LEU A 62 -12.42 30.52 -29.02
N PRO A 63 -11.42 31.43 -29.05
CA PRO A 63 -11.02 32.08 -30.29
C PRO A 63 -10.42 31.04 -31.23
N GLN A 64 -11.10 30.74 -32.35
CA GLN A 64 -10.65 29.83 -33.40
C GLN A 64 -9.57 30.45 -34.32
N ASN A 65 -8.58 31.14 -33.76
CA ASN A 65 -7.44 31.63 -34.52
C ASN A 65 -6.13 31.24 -33.83
N GLY A 66 -5.71 30.03 -34.16
CA GLY A 66 -4.37 29.55 -33.87
C GLY A 66 -4.13 28.26 -34.63
N ARG A 67 -3.45 28.34 -35.78
CA ARG A 67 -2.69 27.23 -36.35
C ARG A 67 -1.52 26.90 -35.42
N GLY A 68 -1.83 26.56 -34.18
CA GLY A 68 -0.90 26.04 -33.20
C GLY A 68 -0.74 24.57 -33.49
N ASN A 69 0.31 24.23 -34.23
CA ASN A 69 0.83 22.89 -34.28
C ASN A 69 1.08 22.47 -32.83
N TRP A 70 0.14 21.71 -32.23
CA TRP A 70 0.37 21.03 -30.96
C TRP A 70 1.54 20.11 -31.25
N MET A 71 2.73 20.61 -30.92
CA MET A 71 3.94 19.85 -31.03
C MET A 71 3.62 18.50 -30.42
N LYS A 72 3.81 17.46 -31.23
CA LYS A 72 3.97 16.10 -30.78
C LYS A 72 5.13 16.09 -29.77
N GLY A 73 4.89 16.57 -28.57
CA GLY A 73 5.73 16.37 -27.39
C GLY A 73 5.39 15.03 -26.78
N GLY A 74 5.14 14.01 -27.62
CA GLY A 74 5.13 12.62 -27.22
C GLY A 74 6.58 12.17 -27.05
N GLY A 75 7.31 12.80 -26.13
CA GLY A 75 8.49 12.18 -25.57
C GLY A 75 7.98 11.01 -24.75
N ALA A 76 7.95 9.81 -25.33
CA ALA A 76 7.70 8.60 -24.57
C ALA A 76 8.69 8.58 -23.42
N ALA A 77 8.22 8.81 -22.19
CA ALA A 77 9.06 8.72 -21.01
C ALA A 77 9.70 7.33 -21.02
N LEU A 78 11.04 7.27 -21.08
CA LEU A 78 11.74 6.00 -21.10
C LEU A 78 11.43 5.29 -19.79
N LEU A 79 10.63 4.23 -19.89
CA LEU A 79 10.24 3.40 -18.77
C LEU A 79 11.41 2.48 -18.45
N VAL A 80 11.93 2.61 -17.23
CA VAL A 80 13.07 1.83 -16.73
C VAL A 80 12.64 1.12 -15.46
N GLY A 81 12.81 -0.20 -15.44
CA GLY A 81 12.54 -1.03 -14.26
C GLY A 81 13.37 -0.63 -13.05
N PRO A 82 12.95 -1.03 -11.83
CA PRO A 82 13.69 -0.72 -10.63
C PRO A 82 15.01 -1.50 -10.60
N SER A 83 16.07 -0.84 -10.15
CA SER A 83 17.40 -1.41 -9.94
C SER A 83 17.98 -0.86 -8.64
N PHE A 84 18.68 -1.69 -7.87
CA PHE A 84 19.31 -1.24 -6.63
C PHE A 84 20.56 -0.41 -6.95
N GLN A 85 20.58 0.83 -6.47
CA GLN A 85 21.80 1.66 -6.44
C GLN A 85 22.60 1.38 -5.17
N LEU A 86 21.90 1.20 -4.05
CA LEU A 86 22.47 0.80 -2.77
C LEU A 86 21.67 -0.39 -2.24
N GLU A 87 22.29 -1.56 -2.24
CA GLU A 87 21.72 -2.76 -1.65
C GLU A 87 22.09 -2.84 -0.16
N PRO A 88 21.17 -3.27 0.72
CA PRO A 88 21.48 -3.43 2.14
C PRO A 88 22.53 -4.53 2.41
N PRO A 89 23.26 -4.43 3.53
CA PRO A 89 24.22 -5.45 3.95
C PRO A 89 23.54 -6.78 4.29
N ALA A 90 24.21 -7.91 4.05
CA ALA A 90 23.64 -9.24 4.31
C ALA A 90 23.46 -9.58 5.80
N ARG A 91 24.13 -8.85 6.69
CA ARG A 91 24.05 -9.01 8.14
C ARG A 91 24.15 -7.66 8.83
N VAL A 92 23.29 -7.43 9.82
CA VAL A 92 23.26 -6.23 10.65
C VAL A 92 23.18 -6.68 12.10
N ASP A 93 24.27 -6.50 12.84
CA ASP A 93 24.29 -6.72 14.28
C ASP A 93 24.39 -5.37 14.98
N PHE A 94 23.55 -5.11 15.97
CA PHE A 94 23.52 -3.81 16.65
C PHE A 94 23.18 -3.91 18.13
N ALA A 95 23.56 -2.90 18.90
CA ALA A 95 23.29 -2.87 20.33
C ALA A 95 21.92 -2.26 20.62
N ASN A 96 21.27 -2.74 21.69
CA ASN A 96 19.95 -2.27 22.08
C ASN A 96 19.89 -0.78 22.44
N ASP A 97 20.99 -0.17 22.85
CA ASP A 97 21.09 1.26 23.21
C ASP A 97 21.36 2.19 22.02
N THR A 98 22.00 1.69 20.96
CA THR A 98 22.28 2.49 19.75
C THR A 98 21.20 2.37 18.69
N GLY A 99 20.55 1.22 18.58
CA GLY A 99 19.72 0.91 17.42
C GLY A 99 20.56 0.69 16.15
N ALA A 100 19.90 0.66 14.99
CA ALA A 100 20.53 0.52 13.68
C ALA A 100 19.69 1.14 12.57
N MET A 101 20.35 1.55 11.48
CA MET A 101 19.68 1.97 10.26
C MET A 101 20.17 1.11 9.10
N VAL A 102 19.23 0.66 8.28
CA VAL A 102 19.49 -0.17 7.10
C VAL A 102 18.94 0.55 5.88
N ASP A 103 19.85 1.12 5.11
CA ASP A 103 19.51 1.85 3.91
C ASP A 103 19.23 0.91 2.73
N CYS A 104 18.26 1.28 1.90
CA CYS A 104 18.00 0.65 0.62
C CYS A 104 17.58 1.71 -0.39
N VAL A 105 18.37 1.87 -1.45
CA VAL A 105 18.11 2.88 -2.48
C VAL A 105 18.00 2.21 -3.83
N ALA A 106 16.91 2.49 -4.53
CA ALA A 106 16.67 1.99 -5.86
C ALA A 106 16.37 3.14 -6.83
N ALA A 107 16.78 2.95 -8.09
CA ALA A 107 16.48 3.86 -9.17
C ALA A 107 15.65 3.17 -10.25
N GLY A 108 14.87 3.97 -10.95
CA GLY A 108 13.97 3.55 -12.00
C GLY A 108 13.21 4.75 -12.53
N SER A 109 12.52 4.57 -13.63
CA SER A 109 11.67 5.59 -14.25
C SER A 109 10.32 4.97 -14.57
N PRO A 110 9.24 5.30 -13.84
CA PRO A 110 9.16 6.24 -12.70
C PRO A 110 9.98 5.82 -11.46
N PRO A 111 10.32 6.76 -10.55
CA PRO A 111 11.03 6.45 -9.30
C PRO A 111 10.33 5.33 -8.52
N PRO A 112 11.05 4.27 -8.11
CA PRO A 112 10.44 3.14 -7.45
C PRO A 112 10.11 3.42 -5.99
N ALA A 113 8.97 2.91 -5.54
CA ALA A 113 8.62 2.86 -4.13
C ALA A 113 9.45 1.75 -3.45
N VAL A 114 10.12 2.12 -2.36
CA VAL A 114 10.90 1.21 -1.52
C VAL A 114 10.04 0.77 -0.33
N SER A 115 10.04 -0.53 -0.07
CA SER A 115 9.31 -1.17 1.04
C SER A 115 10.10 -2.36 1.56
N TRP A 116 9.71 -2.91 2.71
CA TRP A 116 10.42 -4.02 3.35
C TRP A 116 9.52 -5.22 3.58
N LEU A 117 10.10 -6.41 3.50
CA LEU A 117 9.49 -7.67 3.87
C LEU A 117 10.23 -8.30 5.03
N SER A 118 9.51 -8.95 5.94
CA SER A 118 10.03 -9.83 7.00
C SER A 118 9.32 -11.17 6.87
N GLU A 119 10.07 -12.24 6.65
CA GLU A 119 9.51 -13.59 6.44
C GLU A 119 8.38 -13.62 5.37
N GLY A 120 8.55 -12.81 4.31
CA GLY A 120 7.59 -12.68 3.20
C GLY A 120 6.39 -11.75 3.46
N LYS A 121 6.23 -11.21 4.66
CA LYS A 121 5.15 -10.28 5.01
C LYS A 121 5.62 -8.82 4.93
N PRO A 122 4.75 -7.89 4.50
CA PRO A 122 5.09 -6.47 4.49
C PRO A 122 5.36 -5.97 5.91
N VAL A 123 6.45 -5.24 6.06
CA VAL A 123 6.87 -4.63 7.32
C VAL A 123 6.28 -3.23 7.40
N ALA A 124 5.61 -2.96 8.52
CA ALA A 124 5.09 -1.65 8.87
C ALA A 124 5.82 -1.12 10.11
N ASP A 125 5.57 0.15 10.44
CA ASP A 125 6.08 0.75 11.68
C ASP A 125 5.60 -0.05 12.90
N VAL A 126 6.55 -0.42 13.76
CA VAL A 126 6.29 -1.05 15.05
C VAL A 126 6.63 -0.04 16.14
N PRO A 127 5.63 0.49 16.86
CA PRO A 127 5.85 1.53 17.87
C PRO A 127 6.94 1.14 18.87
N GLY A 128 7.96 1.98 18.98
CA GLY A 128 9.08 1.81 19.92
C GLY A 128 10.11 0.73 19.57
N ALA A 129 10.04 0.12 18.38
CA ALA A 129 11.01 -0.90 17.96
C ALA A 129 11.51 -0.72 16.52
N LEU A 130 10.63 -0.39 15.58
CA LEU A 130 10.96 -0.34 14.16
C LEU A 130 10.21 0.79 13.46
N ALA A 131 10.91 1.53 12.61
CA ALA A 131 10.31 2.55 11.75
C ALA A 131 10.78 2.37 10.30
N VAL A 132 9.86 2.49 9.35
CA VAL A 132 10.14 2.59 7.92
C VAL A 132 10.16 4.07 7.54
N LEU A 133 11.36 4.60 7.29
CA LEU A 133 11.53 6.01 6.97
C LEU A 133 11.00 6.33 5.57
N HIS A 134 10.62 7.59 5.35
CA HIS A 134 10.15 8.10 4.06
C HIS A 134 11.18 7.99 2.94
N ASN A 135 12.47 7.87 3.27
CA ASN A 135 13.53 7.60 2.30
C ASN A 135 13.63 6.11 1.90
N GLY A 136 12.76 5.25 2.45
CA GLY A 136 12.76 3.80 2.22
C GLY A 136 13.69 3.01 3.14
N SER A 137 14.38 3.65 4.08
CA SER A 137 15.34 2.98 4.97
C SER A 137 14.64 2.41 6.21
N LEU A 138 15.15 1.29 6.71
CA LEU A 138 14.61 0.61 7.87
C LEU A 138 15.39 1.02 9.12
N HIS A 139 14.73 1.67 10.07
CA HIS A 139 15.33 2.19 11.29
C HIS A 139 14.87 1.39 12.51
N PHE A 140 15.81 0.66 13.11
CA PHE A 140 15.65 -0.02 14.38
C PHE A 140 15.94 0.97 15.51
N LEU A 141 14.91 1.25 16.32
CA LEU A 141 15.02 2.20 17.42
C LEU A 141 15.79 1.57 18.59
N PRO A 142 16.48 2.38 19.41
CA PRO A 142 16.97 1.93 20.70
C PRO A 142 15.84 1.40 21.58
N PHE A 143 16.08 0.30 22.29
CA PHE A 143 15.09 -0.39 23.11
C PHE A 143 15.68 -0.90 24.43
N HIS A 144 14.84 -1.00 25.45
CA HIS A 144 15.16 -1.66 26.72
C HIS A 144 15.01 -3.17 26.60
N ALA A 145 15.63 -3.94 27.50
CA ALA A 145 15.52 -5.40 27.50
C ALA A 145 14.09 -5.96 27.53
N SER A 146 13.16 -5.25 28.18
CA SER A 146 11.73 -5.59 28.19
C SER A 146 11.03 -5.35 26.84
N GLY A 147 11.60 -4.50 25.98
CA GLY A 147 11.09 -4.18 24.64
C GLY A 147 11.70 -5.05 23.54
N TYR A 148 12.50 -6.06 23.87
CA TYR A 148 13.04 -6.98 22.88
C TYR A 148 11.93 -7.85 22.29
N ARG A 149 11.93 -7.91 20.97
CA ARG A 149 10.93 -8.62 20.15
C ARG A 149 11.65 -9.45 19.11
N HIS A 150 11.54 -10.77 19.19
CA HIS A 150 12.30 -11.68 18.32
C HIS A 150 11.91 -11.53 16.84
N ASP A 151 10.65 -11.18 16.57
CA ASP A 151 10.10 -10.91 15.24
C ASP A 151 10.63 -9.61 14.60
N VAL A 152 11.25 -8.73 15.38
CA VAL A 152 11.84 -7.47 14.92
C VAL A 152 13.36 -7.47 15.03
N HIS A 153 13.87 -7.84 16.20
CA HIS A 153 15.27 -7.72 16.57
C HIS A 153 16.10 -8.96 16.21
N ALA A 154 15.48 -10.06 15.78
CA ALA A 154 16.15 -11.29 15.36
C ALA A 154 15.40 -11.92 14.18
N ALA A 155 15.33 -11.18 13.07
CA ALA A 155 14.55 -11.53 11.89
C ALA A 155 15.33 -11.31 10.59
N THR A 156 14.82 -11.90 9.50
CA THR A 156 15.38 -11.72 8.16
C THR A 156 14.52 -10.77 7.34
N TYR A 157 15.13 -9.68 6.89
CA TYR A 157 14.49 -8.64 6.12
C TYR A 157 14.90 -8.69 4.65
N ARG A 158 14.00 -8.25 3.77
CA ARG A 158 14.29 -8.02 2.34
C ARG A 158 13.74 -6.69 1.89
N CYS A 159 14.56 -5.90 1.23
CA CYS A 159 14.11 -4.67 0.59
C CYS A 159 13.42 -4.99 -0.73
N VAL A 160 12.35 -4.26 -1.02
CA VAL A 160 11.57 -4.38 -2.25
C VAL A 160 11.49 -3.00 -2.88
N ALA A 161 11.94 -2.90 -4.13
CA ALA A 161 11.78 -1.71 -4.95
C ALA A 161 10.82 -2.02 -6.11
N ALA A 162 9.76 -1.24 -6.23
CA ALA A 162 8.73 -1.45 -7.25
C ALA A 162 8.32 -0.14 -7.93
N ASN A 163 8.16 -0.17 -9.24
CA ASN A 163 7.52 0.88 -10.02
C ASN A 163 6.53 0.26 -11.03
N ALA A 164 5.93 1.09 -11.89
CA ALA A 164 4.97 0.63 -12.90
C ALA A 164 5.55 -0.36 -13.93
N VAL A 165 6.88 -0.47 -14.04
CA VAL A 165 7.57 -1.31 -15.02
C VAL A 165 7.89 -2.68 -14.44
N GLY A 166 8.20 -2.75 -13.14
CA GLY A 166 8.57 -4.01 -12.51
C GLY A 166 8.85 -3.91 -11.02
N ARG A 167 9.31 -5.03 -10.46
CA ARG A 167 9.58 -5.20 -9.04
C ARG A 167 10.85 -6.03 -8.84
N VAL A 168 11.75 -5.55 -8.01
CA VAL A 168 12.98 -6.26 -7.62
C VAL A 168 13.03 -6.40 -6.09
N ILE A 169 13.68 -7.47 -5.62
CA ILE A 169 13.81 -7.81 -4.20
C ILE A 169 15.30 -8.00 -3.92
N SER A 170 15.80 -7.44 -2.82
CA SER A 170 17.19 -7.57 -2.40
C SER A 170 17.48 -8.97 -1.87
N ARG A 171 18.77 -9.24 -1.61
CA ARG A 171 19.21 -10.37 -0.78
C ARG A 171 18.70 -10.27 0.66
N ASP A 172 18.84 -11.39 1.38
CA ASP A 172 18.47 -11.54 2.79
C ASP A 172 19.37 -10.68 3.67
N VAL A 173 18.73 -9.81 4.45
CA VAL A 173 19.34 -8.99 5.49
C VAL A 173 19.05 -9.64 6.83
N ARG A 174 20.03 -10.36 7.38
CA ARG A 174 19.87 -10.99 8.70
C ARG A 174 20.16 -9.96 9.79
N VAL A 175 19.14 -9.63 10.56
CA VAL A 175 19.23 -8.65 11.64
C VAL A 175 19.31 -9.36 12.99
N HIS A 176 20.24 -8.95 13.83
CA HIS A 176 20.34 -9.41 15.21
C HIS A 176 20.65 -8.23 16.14
N ALA A 177 19.82 -8.03 17.16
CA ALA A 177 20.11 -7.07 18.20
C ALA A 177 20.73 -7.77 19.40
N ASP A 178 21.90 -7.29 19.81
CA ASP A 178 22.61 -7.74 21.00
C ASP A 178 22.36 -6.78 22.16
N PHE A 179 22.32 -7.34 23.37
CA PHE A 179 22.37 -6.51 24.56
C PHE A 179 23.79 -6.07 24.80
N HIS A 180 23.97 -4.78 25.09
CA HIS A 180 25.23 -4.28 25.60
C HIS A 180 25.44 -4.79 27.05
N ARG A 181 25.65 -6.11 27.23
CA ARG A 181 26.37 -6.60 28.39
C ARG A 181 27.80 -6.18 28.15
N ASN A 182 28.32 -5.26 28.98
CA ASN A 182 29.71 -4.79 28.98
C ASN A 182 30.61 -5.70 28.14
N LYS A 183 31.14 -5.17 27.03
CA LYS A 183 32.25 -5.80 26.33
C LYS A 183 33.51 -5.73 27.20
N PHE A 184 33.48 -6.38 28.36
CA PHE A 184 34.65 -7.03 28.92
C PHE A 184 34.58 -8.46 28.44
N PRO A 185 35.24 -8.77 27.32
CA PRO A 185 35.22 -10.11 26.85
C PRO A 185 36.04 -10.96 27.82
N TRP A 186 35.48 -12.09 28.24
CA TRP A 186 35.99 -12.96 29.31
C TRP A 186 37.43 -13.50 29.10
N TRP A 187 38.01 -13.31 27.90
CA TRP A 187 39.40 -13.65 27.60
C TRP A 187 40.41 -12.60 28.07
N LEU A 188 39.98 -11.36 28.38
CA LEU A 188 40.88 -10.31 28.90
C LEU A 188 41.23 -10.47 30.39
N THR A 189 40.68 -11.48 31.08
CA THR A 189 41.00 -11.80 32.49
C THR A 189 42.02 -12.93 32.66
N VAL A 190 42.55 -13.52 31.59
CA VAL A 190 43.53 -14.64 31.66
C VAL A 190 44.92 -14.21 31.15
N SER A 191 45.43 -13.07 31.60
CA SER A 191 46.81 -12.64 31.30
C SER A 191 47.51 -11.91 32.46
N MET A 192 46.98 -12.05 33.68
CA MET A 192 47.63 -11.59 34.91
C MET A 192 47.59 -12.73 35.93
N GLU A 193 48.40 -13.77 35.70
CA GLU A 193 49.05 -14.60 36.73
C GLU A 193 50.08 -15.52 36.07
#